data_AF-A0A9P7D629-F1
#
_entry.id   AF-A0A9P7D629-F1
#
_cell.length_a   1.000
_cell.length_b   1.000
_cell.length_c   1.000
_cell.angle_alpha   90.00
_cell.angle_beta   90.00
_cell.angle_gamma   90.00
#
_symmetry.space_group_name_H-M   'P 1'
#
loop_
_entity.id
_entity.type
_entity.pdbx_description
1 polymer ?
#
loop_
_entity_poly.entity_id
_entity_poly.type
_entity_poly.pdbx_seq_one_letter_code
_entity_poly.pdbx_strand_id
1 'polypeptide(L)'
;MSLGFDTTSSESSDFEDDFDEDDIDSLIPSSPSAYTHTFTSPAPEQRESQPKDILAADQKKITHIKTPQLPIEVVDYIASFLFDSCPSGCFFHIHSFSLVCSQFRYVALRHYFSSIRVTSAKQLAAYTNFHFSLVSRNAPCDSVGFDYVKTLIAPSHALEAASWNPSLYRNLQHLMISFSSDGRQSQTTRLKRIFSPPVIPLISRFPPQLTSLTMTKLWRIDVPLLKTVASAFPSVKILHLSCSEQLDVSCCWPCFEESSTAVVHSPIPNYFNDITKLTDNFAHSLEPLTQLTDLHLGIFLSDEEMMEKHIEHYDTPLAFDHTLRTAFSPKVASPPTGDVLSQLETEAGLISYSEDQDDKKEEIHSGVCTEDLPFPHGPELCRTCKLIGSASKVRTRELEASLALARKIKTLRTVGWSSFFTSQVFEPDENKVGDWRRRTTTYILRANGRVRVRRRPW
;
A
#
# COMPACT_ATOMS: atom_id res chain seq x y z
N MET A 1 32.17 54.19 20.74
CA MET A 1 33.52 54.34 20.17
C MET A 1 33.65 53.29 19.09
N SER A 2 33.88 53.75 17.87
CA SER A 2 33.86 53.01 16.61
C SER A 2 35.00 51.99 16.48
N LEU A 3 34.75 50.98 15.64
CA LEU A 3 35.60 50.37 14.58
C LEU A 3 34.89 49.03 14.25
N GLY A 4 34.25 48.77 13.12
CA GLY A 4 34.38 49.33 11.77
C GLY A 4 35.24 48.41 10.92
N PHE A 5 34.68 47.31 10.39
CA PHE A 5 35.22 46.59 9.24
C PHE A 5 34.08 45.95 8.41
N ASP A 6 33.85 46.58 7.27
CA ASP A 6 33.17 46.01 6.12
C ASP A 6 34.13 45.08 5.37
N THR A 7 33.66 43.89 5.02
CA THR A 7 34.12 43.15 3.84
C THR A 7 32.95 42.31 3.34
N THR A 8 32.24 42.84 2.34
CA THR A 8 31.37 42.07 1.45
C THR A 8 32.22 41.58 0.28
N SER A 9 32.50 40.28 0.23
CA SER A 9 32.95 39.60 -0.99
C SER A 9 31.87 38.65 -1.44
N SER A 10 31.33 38.94 -2.63
CA SER A 10 30.48 38.08 -3.42
C SER A 10 31.29 36.88 -3.92
N GLU A 11 30.94 35.67 -3.47
CA GLU A 11 31.34 34.45 -4.14
C GLU A 11 30.07 33.75 -4.65
N SER A 12 29.97 33.73 -5.97
CA SER A 12 29.08 32.89 -6.77
C SER A 12 29.49 31.43 -6.57
N SER A 13 28.66 30.66 -5.87
CA SER A 13 28.77 29.20 -5.85
C SER A 13 28.00 28.64 -7.05
N ASP A 14 28.72 28.40 -8.13
CA ASP A 14 28.29 27.46 -9.17
C ASP A 14 28.31 26.06 -8.54
N PHE A 15 27.12 25.56 -8.19
CA PHE A 15 26.90 24.17 -7.81
C PHE A 15 26.71 23.39 -9.13
N GLU A 16 27.77 22.74 -9.58
CA GLU A 16 27.69 21.65 -10.54
C GLU A 16 27.13 20.42 -9.80
N ASP A 17 25.86 20.12 -10.04
CA ASP A 17 25.18 18.89 -9.61
C ASP A 17 25.67 17.74 -10.52
N ASP A 18 26.84 17.18 -10.19
CA ASP A 18 27.27 15.86 -10.68
C ASP A 18 26.49 14.79 -9.90
N PHE A 19 25.30 14.45 -10.41
CA PHE A 19 24.64 13.19 -10.08
C PHE A 19 25.20 12.12 -11.01
N ASP A 20 26.18 11.37 -10.51
CA ASP A 20 26.58 10.09 -11.08
C ASP A 20 25.33 9.18 -11.16
N GLU A 21 24.85 8.94 -12.39
CA GLU A 21 23.91 7.88 -12.69
C GLU A 21 24.60 6.54 -12.39
N ASP A 22 24.15 5.84 -11.35
CA ASP A 22 24.53 4.46 -11.09
C ASP A 22 24.09 3.57 -12.27
N ASP A 23 25.07 3.28 -13.10
CA ASP A 23 25.05 2.45 -14.30
C ASP A 23 24.99 0.97 -13.91
N ILE A 24 23.86 0.53 -13.34
CA ILE A 24 23.53 -0.89 -13.13
C ILE A 24 22.25 -1.23 -13.90
N ASP A 25 22.32 -1.20 -15.23
CA ASP A 25 21.26 -1.74 -16.09
C ASP A 25 21.79 -2.32 -17.42
N SER A 26 23.01 -2.85 -17.41
CA SER A 26 23.73 -3.29 -18.61
C SER A 26 23.86 -4.81 -18.74
N LEU A 27 22.81 -5.61 -18.50
CA LEU A 27 22.77 -7.03 -18.92
C LEU A 27 21.40 -7.59 -19.37
N ILE A 28 20.51 -6.76 -19.90
CA ILE A 28 19.37 -7.27 -20.70
C ILE A 28 19.50 -6.71 -22.12
N PRO A 29 19.68 -7.55 -23.16
CA PRO A 29 19.72 -7.07 -24.53
C PRO A 29 18.34 -6.48 -24.87
N SER A 30 18.28 -5.16 -24.97
CA SER A 30 17.14 -4.42 -25.50
C SER A 30 17.03 -4.73 -27.00
N SER A 31 16.36 -5.84 -27.32
CA SER A 31 15.94 -6.08 -28.70
C SER A 31 14.98 -4.96 -29.11
N PRO A 32 15.22 -4.25 -30.23
CA PRO A 32 14.29 -3.25 -30.72
C PRO A 32 12.92 -3.89 -30.96
N SER A 33 11.89 -3.28 -30.38
CA SER A 33 10.48 -3.66 -30.54
C SER A 33 10.13 -3.79 -32.03
N ALA A 34 10.09 -5.04 -32.52
CA ALA A 34 9.59 -5.40 -33.85
C ALA A 34 8.05 -5.34 -33.97
N TYR A 35 7.35 -4.75 -33.00
CA TYR A 35 5.89 -4.90 -32.85
C TYR A 35 5.02 -3.83 -33.51
N THR A 36 5.57 -2.99 -34.40
CA THR A 36 4.77 -2.05 -35.19
C THR A 36 4.38 -2.55 -36.59
N HIS A 37 4.81 -3.74 -37.01
CA HIS A 37 4.47 -4.27 -38.33
C HIS A 37 3.86 -5.68 -38.31
N THR A 38 2.55 -5.71 -38.54
CA THR A 38 1.81 -6.74 -39.31
C THR A 38 1.96 -8.22 -38.92
N PHE A 39 1.14 -8.65 -37.96
CA PHE A 39 0.44 -9.95 -38.03
C PHE A 39 -1.06 -9.72 -37.79
N THR A 40 -1.66 -8.85 -38.59
CA THR A 40 -3.07 -9.02 -38.94
C THR A 40 -3.14 -10.31 -39.75
N SER A 41 -4.07 -11.21 -39.42
CA SER A 41 -4.45 -12.30 -40.33
C SER A 41 -4.52 -11.77 -41.76
N PRO A 42 -4.02 -12.53 -42.77
CA PRO A 42 -4.02 -12.06 -44.15
C PRO A 42 -5.43 -11.57 -44.48
N ALA A 43 -5.52 -10.35 -45.03
CA ALA A 43 -6.78 -9.82 -45.54
C ALA A 43 -7.38 -10.87 -46.50
N PRO A 44 -8.71 -11.08 -46.49
CA PRO A 44 -9.32 -12.01 -47.44
C PRO A 44 -8.94 -11.55 -48.84
N GLU A 45 -8.20 -12.40 -49.57
CA GLU A 45 -7.79 -12.14 -50.94
C GLU A 45 -9.02 -11.69 -51.74
N GLN A 46 -8.97 -10.46 -52.24
CA GLN A 46 -9.91 -10.03 -53.27
C GLN A 46 -9.66 -10.92 -54.48
N ARG A 47 -10.56 -11.89 -54.67
CA ARG A 47 -10.58 -12.73 -55.87
C ARG A 47 -10.74 -11.82 -57.08
N GLU A 48 -9.62 -11.57 -57.75
CA GLU A 48 -9.62 -11.10 -59.13
C GLU A 48 -10.40 -12.10 -59.97
N SER A 49 -11.40 -11.56 -60.64
CA SER A 49 -12.23 -12.23 -61.63
C SER A 49 -11.36 -12.73 -62.79
N GLN A 50 -10.99 -14.02 -62.76
CA GLN A 50 -10.54 -14.74 -63.94
C GLN A 50 -11.64 -15.67 -64.49
N PRO A 51 -11.60 -15.96 -65.81
CA PRO A 51 -12.73 -16.53 -66.53
C PRO A 51 -12.88 -18.02 -66.26
N LYS A 52 -14.16 -18.43 -66.20
CA LYS A 52 -14.60 -19.82 -66.23
C LYS A 52 -14.01 -20.54 -67.44
N ASP A 53 -13.34 -21.66 -67.21
CA ASP A 53 -13.60 -22.88 -67.99
C ASP A 53 -13.29 -24.16 -67.19
N ILE A 54 -14.39 -24.84 -66.87
CA ILE A 54 -14.65 -26.28 -66.80
C ILE A 54 -13.44 -27.21 -66.61
N LEU A 55 -13.36 -27.83 -65.43
CA LEU A 55 -13.20 -29.29 -65.29
C LEU A 55 -13.90 -29.74 -64.00
N ALA A 56 -15.00 -30.47 -64.18
CA ALA A 56 -15.82 -31.04 -63.12
C ALA A 56 -15.15 -32.31 -62.58
N ALA A 57 -14.55 -32.21 -61.39
CA ALA A 57 -14.18 -33.36 -60.58
C ALA A 57 -14.43 -33.03 -59.10
N ASP A 58 -15.53 -33.59 -58.59
CA ASP A 58 -15.78 -33.98 -57.21
C ASP A 58 -15.37 -32.98 -56.09
N GLN A 59 -16.05 -31.82 -56.06
CA GLN A 59 -16.08 -30.98 -54.87
C GLN A 59 -16.87 -31.69 -53.75
N LYS A 60 -16.17 -32.51 -52.97
CA LYS A 60 -16.62 -32.92 -51.63
C LYS A 60 -16.98 -31.65 -50.88
N LYS A 61 -18.28 -31.46 -50.68
CA LYS A 61 -18.89 -30.41 -49.86
C LYS A 61 -18.33 -30.55 -48.44
N ILE A 62 -17.22 -29.87 -48.14
CA ILE A 62 -16.66 -29.76 -46.79
C ILE A 62 -17.70 -28.98 -45.99
N THR A 63 -18.64 -29.72 -45.39
CA THR A 63 -19.55 -29.17 -44.40
C THR A 63 -18.68 -28.73 -43.24
N HIS A 64 -18.49 -27.41 -43.10
CA HIS A 64 -17.93 -26.81 -41.89
C HIS A 64 -18.76 -27.28 -40.70
N ILE A 65 -18.29 -28.32 -40.02
CA ILE A 65 -18.80 -28.69 -38.70
C ILE A 65 -18.48 -27.49 -37.83
N LYS A 66 -19.52 -26.71 -37.47
CA LYS A 66 -19.37 -25.62 -36.51
C LYS A 66 -18.82 -26.23 -35.24
N THR A 67 -17.55 -26.00 -34.97
CA THR A 67 -16.98 -26.35 -33.67
C THR A 67 -17.77 -25.61 -32.61
N PRO A 68 -18.21 -26.30 -31.54
CA PRO A 68 -18.90 -25.64 -30.45
C PRO A 68 -17.99 -24.56 -29.88
N GLN A 69 -18.43 -23.31 -29.92
CA GLN A 69 -17.72 -22.19 -29.30
C GLN A 69 -18.11 -22.13 -27.83
N LEU A 70 -17.11 -22.12 -26.96
CA LEU A 70 -17.33 -21.86 -25.54
C LEU A 70 -17.83 -20.41 -25.38
N PRO A 71 -18.80 -20.16 -24.49
CA PRO A 71 -19.17 -18.80 -24.10
C PRO A 71 -17.95 -18.05 -23.59
N ILE A 72 -17.86 -16.76 -23.91
CA ILE A 72 -16.68 -15.93 -23.57
C ILE A 72 -16.48 -15.84 -22.06
N GLU A 73 -17.56 -15.91 -21.28
CA GLU A 73 -17.57 -15.91 -19.83
C GLU A 73 -16.85 -17.15 -19.27
N VAL A 74 -16.98 -18.29 -19.94
CA VAL A 74 -16.28 -19.53 -19.54
C VAL A 74 -14.79 -19.41 -19.84
N VAL A 75 -14.44 -18.85 -21.01
CA VAL A 75 -13.03 -18.59 -21.37
C VAL A 75 -12.40 -17.60 -20.39
N ASP A 76 -13.15 -16.58 -19.98
CA ASP A 76 -12.72 -15.58 -19.00
C ASP A 76 -12.51 -16.18 -17.62
N TYR A 77 -13.40 -17.06 -17.18
CA TYR A 77 -13.27 -17.79 -15.92
C TYR A 77 -12.03 -18.68 -15.92
N ILE A 78 -11.80 -19.44 -17.00
CA ILE A 78 -10.59 -20.27 -17.16
C ILE A 78 -9.34 -19.38 -17.11
N ALA A 79 -9.35 -18.25 -17.83
CA ALA A 79 -8.24 -17.31 -17.84
C ALA A 79 -7.98 -16.72 -16.44
N SER A 80 -9.02 -16.34 -15.69
CA SER A 80 -8.87 -15.84 -14.31
C SER A 80 -8.18 -16.88 -13.43
N PHE A 81 -8.61 -18.14 -13.47
CA PHE A 81 -7.99 -19.20 -12.68
C PHE A 81 -6.50 -19.42 -13.03
N LEU A 82 -6.15 -19.35 -14.32
CA LEU A 82 -4.78 -19.51 -14.79
C LEU A 82 -3.88 -18.32 -14.39
N PHE A 83 -4.41 -17.10 -14.43
CA PHE A 83 -3.62 -15.90 -14.24
C PHE A 83 -3.61 -15.38 -12.80
N ASP A 84 -4.64 -15.66 -12.00
CA ASP A 84 -4.72 -15.27 -10.59
C ASP A 84 -3.62 -15.93 -9.74
N SER A 85 -3.10 -17.08 -10.18
CA SER A 85 -1.99 -17.78 -9.53
C SER A 85 -0.61 -17.27 -9.96
N CYS A 86 -0.54 -16.42 -10.99
CA CYS A 86 0.73 -15.94 -11.52
C CYS A 86 1.11 -14.60 -10.88
N PRO A 87 2.40 -14.36 -10.59
CA PRO A 87 2.87 -13.05 -10.16
C PRO A 87 2.45 -11.98 -11.18
N SER A 88 1.77 -10.95 -10.69
CA SER A 88 1.25 -9.87 -11.54
C SER A 88 2.37 -9.21 -12.37
N GLY A 89 2.13 -9.02 -13.67
CA GLY A 89 3.01 -8.28 -14.58
C GLY A 89 3.84 -9.12 -15.56
N CYS A 90 3.78 -10.44 -15.51
CA CYS A 90 4.54 -11.29 -16.42
C CYS A 90 3.75 -11.62 -17.70
N PHE A 91 4.01 -10.88 -18.79
CA PHE A 91 3.38 -11.09 -20.10
C PHE A 91 3.57 -12.53 -20.64
N PHE A 92 4.66 -13.18 -20.26
CA PHE A 92 4.97 -14.56 -20.64
C PHE A 92 3.82 -15.53 -20.35
N HIS A 93 3.09 -15.37 -19.23
CA HIS A 93 1.98 -16.26 -18.88
C HIS A 93 0.77 -16.11 -19.80
N ILE A 94 0.53 -14.91 -20.33
CA ILE A 94 -0.59 -14.65 -21.24
C ILE A 94 -0.20 -14.84 -22.71
N HIS A 95 1.09 -14.92 -23.03
CA HIS A 95 1.60 -14.88 -24.40
C HIS A 95 1.00 -16.00 -25.26
N SER A 96 1.17 -17.26 -24.85
CA SER A 96 0.65 -18.41 -25.60
C SER A 96 -0.87 -18.35 -25.75
N PHE A 97 -1.59 -17.90 -24.70
CA PHE A 97 -3.04 -17.71 -24.75
C PHE A 97 -3.43 -16.63 -25.77
N SER A 98 -2.68 -15.54 -25.84
CA SER A 98 -2.94 -14.41 -26.75
C SER A 98 -2.71 -14.72 -28.23
N LEU A 99 -2.01 -15.82 -28.53
CA LEU A 99 -1.72 -16.27 -29.89
C LEU A 99 -2.79 -17.21 -30.46
N VAL A 100 -3.67 -17.77 -29.63
CA VAL A 100 -4.67 -18.78 -30.06
C VAL A 100 -5.66 -18.19 -31.07
N CYS A 101 -6.35 -17.12 -30.71
CA CYS A 101 -7.28 -16.40 -31.58
C CYS A 101 -7.54 -14.98 -31.04
N SER A 102 -8.28 -14.16 -31.78
CA SER A 102 -8.60 -12.78 -31.39
C SER A 102 -9.38 -12.69 -30.07
N GLN A 103 -10.31 -13.62 -29.82
CA GLN A 103 -11.10 -13.67 -28.59
C GLN A 103 -10.24 -14.00 -27.37
N PHE A 104 -9.36 -15.01 -27.48
CA PHE A 104 -8.42 -15.36 -26.43
C PHE A 104 -7.42 -14.24 -26.17
N ARG A 105 -6.94 -13.58 -27.24
CA ARG A 105 -6.11 -12.37 -27.14
C ARG A 105 -6.79 -11.27 -26.36
N TYR A 106 -8.05 -10.98 -26.64
CA TYR A 106 -8.84 -9.98 -25.92
C TYR A 106 -8.91 -10.31 -24.42
N VAL A 107 -9.26 -11.56 -24.08
CA VAL A 107 -9.34 -12.02 -22.68
C VAL A 107 -7.97 -11.93 -21.99
N ALA A 108 -6.92 -12.46 -22.61
CA ALA A 108 -5.55 -12.39 -22.08
C ALA A 108 -5.11 -10.95 -21.79
N LEU A 109 -5.27 -10.05 -22.77
CA LEU A 109 -4.88 -8.66 -22.61
C LEU A 109 -5.72 -7.95 -21.54
N ARG A 110 -7.03 -8.23 -21.46
CA ARG A 110 -7.89 -7.68 -20.41
C ARG A 110 -7.42 -8.12 -19.01
N HIS A 111 -7.07 -9.38 -18.83
CA HIS A 111 -6.50 -9.88 -17.57
C HIS A 111 -5.14 -9.26 -17.27
N TYR A 112 -4.24 -9.22 -18.25
CA TYR A 112 -2.91 -8.63 -18.08
C TYR A 112 -2.96 -7.14 -17.72
N PHE A 113 -3.80 -6.35 -18.37
CA PHE A 113 -3.97 -4.93 -18.06
C PHE A 113 -4.88 -4.68 -16.86
N SER A 114 -5.48 -5.72 -16.25
CA SER A 114 -6.35 -5.52 -15.09
C SER A 114 -5.59 -5.01 -13.86
N SER A 115 -4.31 -5.37 -13.74
CA SER A 115 -3.40 -4.89 -12.69
C SER A 115 -2.09 -4.44 -13.33
N ILE A 116 -1.88 -3.12 -13.38
CA ILE A 116 -0.67 -2.54 -13.97
C ILE A 116 0.29 -2.13 -12.85
N ARG A 117 1.55 -2.56 -12.98
CA ARG A 117 2.67 -2.08 -12.18
C ARG A 117 3.56 -1.17 -13.03
N VAL A 118 3.67 0.07 -12.63
CA VAL A 118 4.56 1.08 -13.19
C VAL A 118 5.80 1.17 -12.31
N THR A 119 6.99 1.14 -12.90
CA THR A 119 8.26 1.35 -12.21
C THR A 119 8.90 2.70 -12.57
N SER A 120 8.54 3.30 -13.70
CA SER A 120 9.11 4.57 -14.18
C SER A 120 8.09 5.45 -14.92
N ALA A 121 8.41 6.74 -15.01
CA ALA A 121 7.61 7.70 -15.77
C ALA A 121 7.54 7.36 -17.27
N LYS A 122 8.65 6.88 -17.85
CA LYS A 122 8.74 6.44 -19.25
C LYS A 122 7.76 5.28 -19.53
N GLN A 123 7.66 4.33 -18.61
CA GLN A 123 6.73 3.20 -18.74
C GLN A 123 5.27 3.65 -18.70
N LEU A 124 4.91 4.55 -17.78
CA LEU A 124 3.55 5.11 -17.71
C LEU A 124 3.19 5.91 -18.96
N ALA A 125 4.13 6.70 -19.50
CA ALA A 125 3.97 7.39 -20.77
C ALA A 125 3.75 6.40 -21.93
N ALA A 126 4.51 5.29 -21.97
CA ALA A 126 4.35 4.25 -22.98
C ALA A 126 2.96 3.59 -22.90
N TYR A 127 2.47 3.26 -21.70
CA TYR A 127 1.11 2.74 -21.52
C TYR A 127 0.04 3.75 -21.94
N THR A 128 0.27 5.03 -21.66
CA THR A 128 -0.66 6.10 -22.07
C THR A 128 -0.74 6.22 -23.59
N ASN A 129 0.40 6.20 -24.28
CA ASN A 129 0.46 6.19 -25.75
C ASN A 129 -0.22 4.95 -26.34
N PHE A 130 0.01 3.78 -25.71
CA PHE A 130 -0.66 2.55 -26.11
C PHE A 130 -2.19 2.64 -25.97
N HIS A 131 -2.68 3.19 -24.85
CA HIS A 131 -4.12 3.42 -24.65
C HIS A 131 -4.70 4.31 -25.75
N PHE A 132 -4.08 5.45 -26.06
CA PHE A 132 -4.56 6.32 -27.14
C PHE A 132 -4.50 5.66 -28.52
N SER A 133 -3.51 4.82 -28.78
CA SER A 133 -3.44 4.02 -30.00
C SER A 133 -4.60 3.01 -30.11
N LEU A 134 -4.99 2.39 -28.98
CA LEU A 134 -6.15 1.49 -28.95
C LEU A 134 -7.47 2.23 -29.12
N VAL A 135 -7.64 3.37 -28.45
CA VAL A 135 -8.87 4.18 -28.54
C VAL A 135 -9.07 4.72 -29.96
N SER A 136 -8.00 5.17 -30.62
CA SER A 136 -8.09 5.71 -31.99
C SER A 136 -8.41 4.65 -33.06
N ARG A 137 -8.04 3.38 -32.83
CA ARG A 137 -8.27 2.28 -33.78
C ARG A 137 -9.60 1.57 -33.59
N ASN A 138 -10.17 1.60 -32.39
CA ASN A 138 -11.36 0.83 -32.04
C ASN A 138 -12.59 1.74 -31.96
N ALA A 139 -13.42 1.72 -33.00
CA ALA A 139 -14.80 2.20 -32.95
C ALA A 139 -15.75 1.03 -33.29
N PRO A 140 -16.89 0.78 -32.58
CA PRO A 140 -17.37 1.31 -31.30
C PRO A 140 -17.35 0.20 -30.23
N CYS A 141 -16.17 -0.27 -29.81
CA CYS A 141 -16.09 -1.20 -28.67
C CYS A 141 -15.96 -0.39 -27.38
N ASP A 142 -16.90 -0.57 -26.46
CA ASP A 142 -17.13 0.30 -25.30
C ASP A 142 -16.04 0.26 -24.21
N SER A 143 -15.02 -0.60 -24.32
CA SER A 143 -13.90 -0.62 -23.36
C SER A 143 -12.59 -1.05 -24.01
N VAL A 144 -11.55 -0.22 -23.97
CA VAL A 144 -10.19 -0.58 -24.43
C VAL A 144 -9.10 0.09 -23.60
N GLY A 145 -7.91 -0.54 -23.56
CA GLY A 145 -6.73 0.01 -22.88
C GLY A 145 -6.96 0.18 -21.37
N PHE A 146 -6.88 1.42 -20.87
CA PHE A 146 -7.04 1.74 -19.45
C PHE A 146 -8.43 1.45 -18.87
N ASP A 147 -9.44 1.23 -19.71
CA ASP A 147 -10.74 0.75 -19.22
C ASP A 147 -10.66 -0.65 -18.58
N TYR A 148 -9.62 -1.44 -18.87
CA TYR A 148 -9.43 -2.73 -18.22
C TYR A 148 -8.78 -2.63 -16.83
N VAL A 149 -8.13 -1.51 -16.53
CA VAL A 149 -7.31 -1.36 -15.34
C VAL A 149 -8.19 -1.21 -14.10
N LYS A 150 -8.10 -2.19 -13.22
CA LYS A 150 -8.75 -2.20 -11.90
C LYS A 150 -7.77 -1.86 -10.79
N THR A 151 -6.50 -2.23 -10.96
CA THR A 151 -5.44 -1.97 -9.99
C THR A 151 -4.28 -1.25 -10.66
N LEU A 152 -3.82 -0.16 -10.06
CA LEU A 152 -2.61 0.53 -10.45
C LEU A 152 -1.63 0.59 -9.29
N ILE A 153 -0.42 0.12 -9.51
CA ILE A 153 0.71 0.19 -8.59
C ILE A 153 1.77 1.07 -9.23
N ALA A 154 2.17 2.17 -8.60
CA ALA A 154 3.18 3.06 -9.15
C ALA A 154 3.99 3.74 -8.04
N PRO A 155 5.29 4.06 -8.26
CA PRO A 155 5.98 4.98 -7.39
C PRO A 155 5.46 6.41 -7.64
N SER A 156 5.47 7.21 -6.58
CA SER A 156 5.01 8.59 -6.58
C SER A 156 5.70 9.43 -7.67
N HIS A 157 7.02 9.29 -7.86
CA HIS A 157 7.79 10.06 -8.85
C HIS A 157 7.37 9.75 -10.30
N ALA A 158 6.96 8.52 -10.60
CA ALA A 158 6.49 8.16 -11.93
C ALA A 158 5.14 8.81 -12.26
N LEU A 159 4.24 8.86 -11.26
CA LEU A 159 2.94 9.54 -11.41
C LEU A 159 3.12 11.04 -11.60
N GLU A 160 4.02 11.65 -10.85
CA GLU A 160 4.33 13.07 -10.96
C GLU A 160 4.90 13.43 -12.34
N ALA A 161 5.94 12.73 -12.79
CA ALA A 161 6.66 13.08 -14.01
C ALA A 161 5.91 12.76 -15.31
N ALA A 162 5.06 11.73 -15.32
CA ALA A 162 4.37 11.29 -16.54
C ALA A 162 3.08 12.06 -16.85
N SER A 163 2.79 13.18 -16.17
CA SER A 163 1.53 13.92 -16.29
C SER A 163 0.30 13.04 -16.05
N TRP A 164 0.32 12.29 -14.93
CA TRP A 164 -0.72 11.36 -14.52
C TRP A 164 -2.15 11.93 -14.65
N ASN A 165 -2.96 11.27 -15.48
CA ASN A 165 -4.38 11.59 -15.68
C ASN A 165 -5.29 10.44 -15.19
N PRO A 166 -5.77 10.49 -13.94
CA PRO A 166 -6.62 9.45 -13.36
C PRO A 166 -7.98 9.29 -14.07
N SER A 167 -8.45 10.30 -14.81
CA SER A 167 -9.72 10.20 -15.56
C SER A 167 -9.69 9.17 -16.70
N LEU A 168 -8.50 8.76 -17.15
CA LEU A 168 -8.35 7.71 -18.16
C LEU A 168 -8.67 6.30 -17.61
N TYR A 169 -8.66 6.13 -16.29
CA TYR A 169 -8.79 4.83 -15.63
C TYR A 169 -10.21 4.64 -15.10
N ARG A 170 -11.19 4.56 -15.99
CA ARG A 170 -12.63 4.58 -15.63
C ARG A 170 -13.06 3.46 -14.68
N ASN A 171 -12.36 2.34 -14.69
CA ASN A 171 -12.66 1.16 -13.88
C ASN A 171 -11.66 0.93 -12.74
N LEU A 172 -10.82 1.93 -12.42
CA LEU A 172 -9.84 1.81 -11.33
C LEU A 172 -10.55 1.65 -9.99
N GLN A 173 -10.22 0.58 -9.28
CA GLN A 173 -10.77 0.24 -7.96
C GLN A 173 -9.70 0.37 -6.87
N HIS A 174 -8.46 0.02 -7.20
CA HIS A 174 -7.33 0.00 -6.28
C HIS A 174 -6.18 0.86 -6.81
N LEU A 175 -5.76 1.84 -6.02
CA LEU A 175 -4.59 2.67 -6.29
C LEU A 175 -3.55 2.47 -5.21
N MET A 176 -2.35 2.06 -5.59
CA MET A 176 -1.22 1.84 -4.69
C MET A 176 -0.06 2.74 -5.10
N ILE A 177 0.39 3.58 -4.18
CA ILE A 177 1.46 4.56 -4.42
C ILE A 177 2.60 4.32 -3.43
N SER A 178 3.81 4.08 -3.94
CA SER A 178 5.02 3.99 -3.11
C SER A 178 5.72 5.34 -3.06
N PHE A 179 6.04 5.82 -1.86
CA PHE A 179 6.80 7.06 -1.60
C PHE A 179 8.28 6.78 -1.26
N SER A 180 8.82 5.65 -1.72
CA SER A 180 10.20 5.23 -1.41
C SER A 180 11.29 6.23 -1.79
N SER A 181 11.05 7.07 -2.79
CA SER A 181 12.00 8.12 -3.23
C SER A 181 11.62 9.51 -2.74
N ASP A 182 10.72 9.62 -1.75
CA ASP A 182 10.31 10.87 -1.14
C ASP A 182 10.92 11.03 0.26
N GLY A 183 11.45 12.23 0.51
CA GLY A 183 11.73 12.70 1.85
C GLY A 183 10.62 13.62 2.35
N ARG A 184 10.86 14.25 3.52
CA ARG A 184 9.94 15.17 4.19
C ARG A 184 9.32 16.22 3.26
N GLN A 185 10.16 16.93 2.52
CA GLN A 185 9.73 18.08 1.71
C GLN A 185 9.12 17.66 0.37
N SER A 186 9.68 16.62 -0.26
CA SER A 186 9.17 16.12 -1.54
C SER A 186 7.81 15.45 -1.39
N GLN A 187 7.55 14.70 -0.31
CA GLN A 187 6.25 14.05 -0.09
C GLN A 187 5.09 15.03 -0.24
N THR A 188 5.11 16.17 0.48
CA THR A 188 4.01 17.13 0.47
C THR A 188 3.83 17.77 -0.90
N THR A 189 4.93 18.14 -1.55
CA THR A 189 4.92 18.78 -2.88
C THR A 189 4.39 17.82 -3.94
N ARG A 190 4.85 16.57 -3.90
CA ARG A 190 4.47 15.51 -4.83
C ARG A 190 3.01 15.10 -4.65
N LEU A 191 2.54 14.95 -3.40
CA LEU A 191 1.12 14.71 -3.11
C LEU A 191 0.22 15.79 -3.69
N LYS A 192 0.58 17.06 -3.49
CA LYS A 192 -0.16 18.17 -4.10
C LYS A 192 -0.20 18.03 -5.61
N ARG A 193 0.91 17.73 -6.29
CA ARG A 193 0.91 17.57 -7.76
C ARG A 193 0.06 16.38 -8.23
N ILE A 194 0.20 15.23 -7.58
CA ILE A 194 -0.54 14.00 -7.92
C ILE A 194 -2.05 14.18 -7.66
N PHE A 195 -2.44 14.90 -6.60
CA PHE A 195 -3.84 15.00 -6.15
C PHE A 195 -4.51 16.35 -6.40
N SER A 196 -3.81 17.39 -6.88
CA SER A 196 -4.41 18.73 -7.14
C SER A 196 -5.66 18.65 -8.01
N PRO A 197 -6.72 19.42 -7.75
CA PRO A 197 -7.87 19.43 -8.64
C PRO A 197 -7.46 19.89 -10.05
N PRO A 198 -8.07 19.36 -11.12
CA PRO A 198 -7.88 19.91 -12.46
C PRO A 198 -8.37 21.36 -12.48
N VAL A 199 -7.78 22.17 -13.37
CA VAL A 199 -8.18 23.57 -13.58
C VAL A 199 -9.66 23.69 -13.97
N ILE A 200 -10.25 22.61 -14.49
CA ILE A 200 -11.66 22.54 -14.90
C ILE A 200 -12.48 21.86 -13.79
N PRO A 201 -13.30 22.59 -13.02
CA PRO A 201 -13.97 22.09 -11.82
C PRO A 201 -15.15 21.12 -12.06
N LEU A 202 -15.48 20.81 -13.32
CA LEU A 202 -16.72 20.09 -13.67
C LEU A 202 -16.60 18.56 -13.64
N ILE A 203 -15.40 18.00 -13.49
CA ILE A 203 -15.17 16.55 -13.56
C ILE A 203 -14.39 16.10 -12.33
N SER A 204 -14.93 15.12 -11.59
CA SER A 204 -14.20 14.42 -10.53
C SER A 204 -12.88 13.90 -11.09
N ARG A 205 -11.74 14.30 -10.49
CA ARG A 205 -10.40 13.91 -10.96
C ARG A 205 -10.24 12.38 -10.94
N PHE A 206 -10.79 11.75 -9.91
CA PHE A 206 -10.66 10.32 -9.70
C PHE A 206 -11.95 9.58 -10.07
N PRO A 207 -11.82 8.34 -10.57
CA PRO A 207 -12.96 7.52 -10.94
C PRO A 207 -13.79 7.19 -9.69
N PRO A 208 -15.13 7.28 -9.75
CA PRO A 208 -16.00 7.00 -8.60
C PRO A 208 -15.94 5.54 -8.12
N GLN A 209 -15.40 4.64 -8.95
CA GLN A 209 -15.16 3.23 -8.64
C GLN A 209 -13.95 3.01 -7.73
N LEU A 210 -13.12 4.03 -7.49
CA LEU A 210 -11.96 3.90 -6.62
C LEU A 210 -12.43 3.67 -5.18
N THR A 211 -12.22 2.45 -4.69
CA THR A 211 -12.68 1.99 -3.37
C THR A 211 -11.51 1.74 -2.42
N SER A 212 -10.29 1.59 -2.93
CA SER A 212 -9.11 1.28 -2.12
C SER A 212 -7.94 2.18 -2.50
N LEU A 213 -7.36 2.84 -1.50
CA LEU A 213 -6.14 3.61 -1.62
C LEU A 213 -5.08 3.05 -0.66
N THR A 214 -3.91 2.74 -1.20
CA THR A 214 -2.74 2.32 -0.42
C THR A 214 -1.57 3.25 -0.71
N MET A 215 -0.96 3.79 0.33
CA MET A 215 0.23 4.63 0.25
C MET A 215 1.25 4.11 1.24
N THR A 216 2.39 3.62 0.75
CA THR A 216 3.43 2.97 1.56
C THR A 216 4.74 3.74 1.50
N LYS A 217 5.63 3.45 2.44
CA LYS A 217 6.94 4.10 2.53
C LYS A 217 6.82 5.63 2.65
N LEU A 218 5.75 6.09 3.31
CA LEU A 218 5.58 7.50 3.61
C LEU A 218 6.65 7.95 4.59
N TRP A 219 7.04 9.21 4.51
CA TRP A 219 7.94 9.84 5.47
C TRP A 219 7.23 10.14 6.80
N ARG A 220 5.95 10.52 6.72
CA ARG A 220 5.07 10.73 7.88
C ARG A 220 3.60 10.60 7.51
N ILE A 221 2.78 10.33 8.52
CA ILE A 221 1.33 10.43 8.46
C ILE A 221 0.88 11.57 9.37
N ASP A 222 0.45 12.69 8.78
CA ASP A 222 0.05 13.91 9.49
C ASP A 222 -1.33 14.42 9.08
N VAL A 223 -1.85 15.41 9.81
CA VAL A 223 -3.16 16.04 9.54
C VAL A 223 -3.26 16.59 8.11
N PRO A 224 -2.27 17.35 7.59
CA PRO A 224 -2.28 17.78 6.19
C PRO A 224 -2.43 16.65 5.17
N LEU A 225 -1.65 15.56 5.31
CA LEU A 225 -1.77 14.39 4.44
C LEU A 225 -3.19 13.83 4.46
N LEU A 226 -3.73 13.57 5.67
CA LEU A 226 -5.06 12.98 5.83
C LEU A 226 -6.14 13.87 5.20
N LYS A 227 -6.06 15.19 5.36
CA LYS A 227 -6.98 16.14 4.71
C LYS A 227 -6.87 16.11 3.19
N THR A 228 -5.66 16.10 2.65
CA THR A 228 -5.45 16.01 1.19
C THR A 228 -5.99 14.70 0.63
N VAL A 229 -5.75 13.57 1.30
CA VAL A 229 -6.28 12.26 0.89
C VAL A 229 -7.80 12.23 0.99
N ALA A 230 -8.37 12.66 2.12
CA ALA A 230 -9.81 12.61 2.36
C ALA A 230 -10.59 13.48 1.35
N SER A 231 -10.05 14.65 1.00
CA SER A 231 -10.66 15.54 0.01
C SER A 231 -10.52 15.03 -1.42
N ALA A 232 -9.42 14.35 -1.76
CA ALA A 232 -9.20 13.81 -3.10
C ALA A 232 -10.03 12.53 -3.37
N PHE A 233 -10.36 11.75 -2.34
CA PHE A 233 -10.89 10.39 -2.49
C PHE A 233 -12.14 10.08 -1.65
N PRO A 234 -13.23 10.85 -1.76
CA PRO A 234 -14.40 10.74 -0.88
C PRO A 234 -15.14 9.37 -0.95
N SER A 235 -14.95 8.59 -2.02
CA SER A 235 -15.56 7.27 -2.22
C SER A 235 -14.75 6.10 -1.66
N VAL A 236 -13.55 6.34 -1.12
CA VAL A 236 -12.67 5.27 -0.64
C VAL A 236 -13.27 4.58 0.59
N LYS A 237 -13.29 3.25 0.52
CA LYS A 237 -13.74 2.33 1.59
C LYS A 237 -12.56 1.77 2.38
N ILE A 238 -11.45 1.50 1.70
CA ILE A 238 -10.23 0.94 2.29
C ILE A 238 -9.11 1.96 2.14
N LEU A 239 -8.67 2.54 3.26
CA LEU A 239 -7.54 3.45 3.30
C LEU A 239 -6.39 2.82 4.06
N HIS A 240 -5.26 2.63 3.37
CA HIS A 240 -4.03 2.15 3.95
C HIS A 240 -2.94 3.20 3.75
N LEU A 241 -2.48 3.81 4.84
CA LEU A 241 -1.33 4.71 4.86
C LEU A 241 -0.27 4.09 5.76
N SER A 242 0.98 4.01 5.33
CA SER A 242 2.05 3.45 6.16
C SER A 242 3.39 4.17 5.95
N CYS A 243 4.08 4.43 7.06
CA CYS A 243 5.46 4.89 7.09
C CYS A 243 6.41 3.88 7.74
N SER A 244 5.90 2.82 8.38
CA SER A 244 6.75 1.88 9.12
C SER A 244 7.67 1.04 8.22
N GLU A 245 7.39 0.93 6.91
CA GLU A 245 8.28 0.28 5.96
C GLU A 245 9.63 1.00 5.79
N GLN A 246 9.70 2.27 6.16
CA GLN A 246 10.94 3.05 6.05
C GLN A 246 11.92 2.74 7.19
N LEU A 247 11.50 1.99 8.22
CA LEU A 247 12.40 1.55 9.28
C LEU A 247 13.21 0.34 8.83
N ASP A 248 14.53 0.51 8.74
CA ASP A 248 15.43 -0.56 8.35
C ASP A 248 15.77 -1.45 9.54
N VAL A 249 14.89 -2.42 9.79
CA VAL A 249 15.05 -3.41 10.86
C VAL A 249 15.86 -4.64 10.44
N SER A 250 16.34 -4.66 9.20
CA SER A 250 16.96 -5.84 8.57
C SER A 250 18.45 -5.70 8.30
N CYS A 251 18.98 -4.48 8.26
CA CYS A 251 20.39 -4.23 7.93
C CYS A 251 21.32 -4.28 9.15
N CYS A 252 21.37 -3.21 9.94
CA CYS A 252 22.21 -3.08 11.12
C CYS A 252 21.67 -1.99 12.05
N TRP A 253 22.20 -1.89 13.27
CA TRP A 253 21.78 -0.88 14.24
C TRP A 253 21.93 0.57 13.74
N PRO A 254 23.09 0.99 13.20
CA PRO A 254 23.23 2.35 12.66
C PRO A 254 22.19 2.69 11.58
N CYS A 255 21.89 1.76 10.67
CA CYS A 255 20.84 1.95 9.66
C CYS A 255 19.44 2.04 10.30
N PHE A 256 19.18 1.25 11.35
CA PHE A 256 17.92 1.32 12.07
C PHE A 256 17.77 2.64 12.84
N GLU A 257 18.81 3.08 13.54
CA GLU A 257 18.87 4.38 14.22
C GLU A 257 18.67 5.52 13.22
N GLU A 258 19.44 5.55 12.14
CA GLU A 258 19.33 6.55 11.07
C GLU A 258 17.90 6.59 10.50
N SER A 259 17.36 5.44 10.10
CA SER A 259 16.00 5.37 9.55
C SER A 259 14.91 5.74 10.57
N SER A 260 15.10 5.44 11.85
CA SER A 260 14.16 5.83 12.92
C SER A 260 14.13 7.35 13.12
N THR A 261 15.28 8.02 13.07
CA THR A 261 15.34 9.49 13.15
C THR A 261 14.87 10.16 11.87
N ALA A 262 14.99 9.46 10.73
CA ALA A 262 14.58 9.97 9.44
C ALA A 262 13.06 10.01 9.29
N VAL A 263 12.27 9.18 9.98
CA VAL A 263 10.83 8.96 9.69
C VAL A 263 9.98 9.30 10.92
N VAL A 264 8.83 9.95 10.73
CA VAL A 264 7.88 10.16 11.85
C VAL A 264 7.03 8.91 12.01
N HIS A 265 7.55 7.93 12.77
CA HIS A 265 6.92 6.64 12.98
C HIS A 265 6.11 6.57 14.28
N SER A 266 6.49 7.31 15.33
CA SER A 266 5.82 7.38 16.63
C SER A 266 5.43 8.83 16.95
N PRO A 267 4.25 9.31 16.55
CA PRO A 267 3.92 10.73 16.66
C PRO A 267 3.64 11.22 18.09
N ILE A 268 3.60 10.33 19.08
CA ILE A 268 3.41 10.66 20.50
C ILE A 268 4.75 10.44 21.23
N PRO A 269 5.19 11.39 22.09
CA PRO A 269 4.53 12.63 22.48
C PRO A 269 4.87 13.86 21.61
N ASN A 270 5.81 13.72 20.68
CA ASN A 270 6.48 14.86 20.04
C ASN A 270 5.58 15.68 19.11
N TYR A 271 4.61 15.05 18.43
CA TYR A 271 3.67 15.73 17.53
C TYR A 271 2.26 15.85 18.14
N PHE A 272 1.88 14.90 18.99
CA PHE A 272 0.66 14.93 19.76
C PHE A 272 0.96 14.57 21.21
N ASN A 273 0.46 15.40 22.14
CA ASN A 273 0.71 15.18 23.56
C ASN A 273 0.16 13.85 24.07
N ASP A 274 -0.94 13.37 23.48
CA ASP A 274 -1.66 12.18 23.92
C ASP A 274 -2.48 11.55 22.77
N ILE A 275 -2.99 10.35 23.03
CA ILE A 275 -3.77 9.58 22.06
C ILE A 275 -5.12 10.22 21.71
N THR A 276 -5.71 10.96 22.65
CA THR A 276 -7.00 11.64 22.44
C THR A 276 -6.83 12.75 21.40
N LYS A 277 -5.81 13.59 21.56
CA LYS A 277 -5.49 14.64 20.58
C LYS A 277 -5.16 14.08 19.20
N LEU A 278 -4.38 13.01 19.14
CA LEU A 278 -4.06 12.35 17.86
C LEU A 278 -5.33 11.87 17.15
N THR A 279 -6.14 11.09 17.85
CA THR A 279 -7.36 10.48 17.27
C THR A 279 -8.41 11.53 16.94
N ASP A 280 -8.53 12.59 17.72
CA ASP A 280 -9.42 13.72 17.45
C ASP A 280 -9.06 14.42 16.14
N ASN A 281 -7.79 14.76 15.97
CA ASN A 281 -7.28 15.43 14.78
C ASN A 281 -7.37 14.53 13.53
N PHE A 282 -7.04 13.25 13.68
CA PHE A 282 -7.11 12.29 12.57
C PHE A 282 -8.56 12.03 12.16
N ALA A 283 -9.47 11.82 13.11
CA ALA A 283 -10.89 11.62 12.81
C ALA A 283 -11.50 12.83 12.09
N HIS A 284 -11.20 14.05 12.54
CA HIS A 284 -11.69 15.25 11.88
C HIS A 284 -11.12 15.41 10.46
N SER A 285 -9.85 15.04 10.27
CA SER A 285 -9.22 15.10 8.94
C SER A 285 -9.78 14.07 7.97
N LEU A 286 -10.26 12.93 8.47
CA LEU A 286 -10.86 11.84 7.71
C LEU A 286 -12.38 11.95 7.55
N GLU A 287 -13.02 12.96 8.17
CA GLU A 287 -14.46 13.20 8.11
C GLU A 287 -15.06 13.18 6.69
N PRO A 288 -14.39 13.70 5.63
CA PRO A 288 -14.91 13.62 4.26
C PRO A 288 -15.08 12.20 3.70
N LEU A 289 -14.40 11.19 4.27
CA LEU A 289 -14.44 9.81 3.80
C LEU A 289 -15.67 9.07 4.34
N THR A 290 -16.85 9.47 3.84
CA THR A 290 -18.15 8.97 4.31
C THR A 290 -18.39 7.47 4.12
N GLN A 291 -17.58 6.80 3.28
CA GLN A 291 -17.68 5.36 3.02
C GLN A 291 -16.55 4.54 3.64
N LEU A 292 -15.67 5.14 4.43
CA LEU A 292 -14.49 4.47 4.98
C LEU A 292 -14.90 3.34 5.93
N THR A 293 -14.65 2.10 5.55
CA THR A 293 -14.92 0.89 6.34
C THR A 293 -13.66 0.34 6.99
N ASP A 294 -12.52 0.42 6.31
CA ASP A 294 -11.27 -0.20 6.74
C ASP A 294 -10.16 0.84 6.68
N LEU A 295 -9.58 1.14 7.83
CA LEU A 295 -8.51 2.13 7.98
C LEU A 295 -7.26 1.44 8.51
N HIS A 296 -6.12 1.62 7.85
CA HIS A 296 -4.82 1.27 8.41
C HIS A 296 -3.94 2.51 8.44
N LEU A 297 -3.40 2.80 9.62
CA LEU A 297 -2.43 3.86 9.88
C LEU A 297 -1.15 3.21 10.38
N GLY A 298 -0.18 3.04 9.49
CA GLY A 298 1.12 2.42 9.75
C GLY A 298 2.07 3.34 10.50
N ILE A 299 1.60 3.83 11.65
CA ILE A 299 2.36 4.50 12.72
C ILE A 299 2.34 3.60 13.95
N PHE A 300 3.33 3.77 14.82
CA PHE A 300 3.41 3.12 16.12
C PHE A 300 2.78 4.00 17.19
N LEU A 301 2.01 3.39 18.10
CA LEU A 301 1.40 4.07 19.26
C LEU A 301 2.20 3.88 20.56
N SER A 302 3.42 3.35 20.44
CA SER A 302 4.46 3.44 21.47
C SER A 302 5.01 4.87 21.55
N ASP A 303 5.39 5.28 22.75
CA ASP A 303 6.13 6.53 22.92
C ASP A 303 7.46 6.45 22.16
N GLU A 304 7.88 7.55 21.53
CA GLU A 304 9.15 7.63 20.79
C GLU A 304 10.36 7.29 21.68
N GLU A 305 10.31 7.68 22.95
CA GLU A 305 11.30 7.33 23.98
C GLU A 305 11.46 5.81 24.17
N MET A 306 10.45 5.00 23.81
CA MET A 306 10.59 3.53 23.84
C MET A 306 11.61 3.05 22.81
N MET A 307 11.64 3.71 21.64
CA MET A 307 12.62 3.39 20.60
C MET A 307 14.01 3.83 21.04
N GLU A 308 14.15 5.06 21.54
CA GLU A 308 15.40 5.59 22.09
C GLU A 308 15.99 4.66 23.16
N LYS A 309 15.17 4.23 24.13
CA LYS A 309 15.56 3.24 25.15
C LYS A 309 15.97 1.90 24.55
N HIS A 310 15.31 1.47 23.47
CA HIS A 310 15.67 0.24 22.77
C HIS A 310 17.05 0.37 22.10
N ILE A 311 17.40 1.55 21.57
CA ILE A 311 18.77 1.88 21.11
C ILE A 311 19.76 1.78 22.27
N GLU A 312 19.50 2.50 23.36
CA GLU A 312 20.41 2.60 24.51
C GLU A 312 20.73 1.25 25.17
N HIS A 313 19.74 0.35 25.26
CA HIS A 313 19.94 -0.99 25.83
C HIS A 313 20.94 -1.84 25.05
N TYR A 314 21.07 -1.60 23.74
CA TYR A 314 21.99 -2.36 22.90
C TYR A 314 23.44 -1.95 23.17
N ASP A 315 23.70 -0.64 23.25
CA ASP A 315 25.05 -0.12 23.42
C ASP A 315 25.66 -0.46 24.80
N THR A 316 24.83 -0.80 25.78
CA THR A 316 25.27 -1.05 27.16
C THR A 316 24.67 -2.32 27.75
N PRO A 317 25.30 -3.50 27.54
CA PRO A 317 24.87 -4.77 28.15
C PRO A 317 24.79 -4.74 29.69
N LEU A 318 25.53 -3.84 30.35
CA LEU A 318 25.42 -3.62 31.79
C LEU A 318 24.15 -2.86 32.19
N ALA A 319 23.66 -1.96 31.33
CA ALA A 319 22.37 -1.31 31.53
C ALA A 319 21.25 -2.34 31.46
N PHE A 320 21.30 -3.30 30.54
CA PHE A 320 20.37 -4.43 30.49
C PHE A 320 20.24 -5.14 31.85
N ASP A 321 21.38 -5.48 32.46
CA ASP A 321 21.41 -6.19 33.75
C ASP A 321 20.86 -5.34 34.90
N HIS A 322 21.11 -4.02 34.86
CA HIS A 322 20.56 -3.06 35.82
C HIS A 322 19.05 -2.86 35.66
N THR A 323 18.54 -2.73 34.43
CA THR A 323 17.12 -2.51 34.16
C THR A 323 16.29 -3.73 34.54
N LEU A 324 16.79 -4.95 34.32
CA LEU A 324 16.14 -6.17 34.84
C LEU A 324 16.05 -6.15 36.37
N ARG A 325 17.14 -5.87 37.08
CA ARG A 325 17.13 -5.83 38.56
C ARG A 325 16.17 -4.76 39.11
N THR A 326 16.05 -3.64 38.41
CA THR A 326 15.15 -2.54 38.80
C THR A 326 13.68 -2.90 38.52
N ALA A 327 13.38 -3.50 37.37
CA ALA A 327 12.02 -3.91 36.99
C ALA A 327 11.48 -5.07 37.86
N PHE A 328 12.35 -5.95 38.34
CA PHE A 328 11.98 -7.08 39.22
C PHE A 328 12.10 -6.78 40.72
N SER A 329 12.32 -5.51 41.11
CA SER A 329 12.10 -5.14 42.52
C SER A 329 10.62 -5.36 42.86
N PRO A 330 10.29 -6.00 44.00
CA PRO A 330 8.94 -6.45 44.32
C PRO A 330 7.99 -5.25 44.47
N LYS A 331 7.40 -4.82 43.37
CA LYS A 331 6.30 -3.85 43.34
C LYS A 331 5.08 -4.53 42.75
N VAL A 332 3.98 -4.28 43.45
CA VAL A 332 2.59 -4.67 43.22
C VAL A 332 2.30 -5.02 41.76
N ALA A 333 1.80 -6.24 41.54
CA ALA A 333 1.38 -6.75 40.23
C ALA A 333 0.48 -5.73 39.52
N SER A 334 0.87 -5.31 38.32
CA SER A 334 0.02 -4.49 37.48
C SER A 334 -1.26 -5.25 37.13
N PRO A 335 -2.43 -4.58 37.13
CA PRO A 335 -3.69 -5.22 36.75
C PRO A 335 -3.59 -5.78 35.32
N PRO A 336 -4.24 -6.93 35.05
CA PRO A 336 -4.23 -7.55 33.74
C PRO A 336 -4.88 -6.61 32.72
N THR A 337 -4.25 -6.52 31.55
CA THR A 337 -4.77 -5.74 30.41
C THR A 337 -5.82 -6.58 29.69
N GLY A 338 -7.05 -6.08 29.61
CA GLY A 338 -8.11 -6.73 28.84
C GLY A 338 -7.98 -6.45 27.34
N ASP A 339 -8.31 -7.45 26.51
CA ASP A 339 -8.24 -7.37 25.04
C ASP A 339 -9.53 -6.84 24.38
N VAL A 340 -10.56 -6.61 25.19
CA VAL A 340 -11.83 -6.03 24.76
C VAL A 340 -12.06 -4.71 25.47
N LEU A 341 -12.33 -3.67 24.69
CA LEU A 341 -12.78 -2.37 25.18
C LEU A 341 -14.24 -2.13 24.82
N SER A 342 -15.06 -1.85 25.82
CA SER A 342 -16.46 -1.48 25.66
C SER A 342 -16.76 -0.14 26.31
N GLN A 343 -17.63 0.64 25.66
CA GLN A 343 -18.27 1.80 26.28
C GLN A 343 -19.30 1.32 27.33
N LEU A 344 -19.20 1.81 28.58
CA LEU A 344 -20.29 1.74 29.55
C LEU A 344 -21.13 3.02 29.53
N GLU A 345 -22.43 2.86 29.72
CA GLU A 345 -23.38 3.95 29.97
C GLU A 345 -23.23 4.40 31.43
N THR A 346 -22.27 5.26 31.69
CA THR A 346 -22.27 6.13 32.88
C THR A 346 -21.96 7.54 32.41
N GLU A 347 -22.58 8.55 33.03
CA GLU A 347 -22.42 9.97 32.68
C GLU A 347 -20.95 10.45 32.69
N ALA A 348 -20.04 9.67 33.29
CA ALA A 348 -18.60 9.92 33.33
C ALA A 348 -17.77 9.24 32.22
N GLY A 349 -18.38 8.47 31.30
CA GLY A 349 -17.67 7.90 30.14
C GLY A 349 -16.57 6.88 30.47
N LEU A 350 -16.70 6.14 31.59
CA LEU A 350 -15.70 5.14 31.99
C LEU A 350 -15.55 4.02 30.94
N ILE A 351 -14.32 3.73 30.56
CA ILE A 351 -13.94 2.64 29.67
C ILE A 351 -13.82 1.36 30.52
N SER A 352 -14.47 0.27 30.10
CA SER A 352 -14.31 -1.05 30.75
C SER A 352 -13.53 -1.99 29.87
N TYR A 353 -12.62 -2.70 30.55
CA TYR A 353 -11.80 -3.77 30.04
C TYR A 353 -12.42 -5.10 30.44
N SER A 354 -12.54 -6.02 29.50
CA SER A 354 -12.80 -7.44 29.80
C SER A 354 -11.69 -8.31 29.21
N GLU A 355 -11.23 -9.29 29.98
CA GLU A 355 -10.33 -10.34 29.48
C GLU A 355 -11.13 -11.29 28.56
N ASP A 356 -10.67 -11.49 27.33
CA ASP A 356 -11.11 -12.63 26.52
C ASP A 356 -10.35 -13.88 27.04
N GLN A 357 -11.09 -14.89 27.51
CA GLN A 357 -10.50 -16.07 28.18
C GLN A 357 -9.64 -16.95 27.26
N ASP A 358 -9.71 -16.76 25.94
CA ASP A 358 -9.04 -17.60 24.95
C ASP A 358 -7.55 -17.24 24.75
N ASP A 359 -7.06 -16.13 25.30
CA ASP A 359 -5.73 -15.57 24.94
C ASP A 359 -4.58 -16.07 25.82
N LYS A 360 -4.88 -16.71 26.95
CA LYS A 360 -3.85 -17.32 27.82
C LYS A 360 -3.11 -18.48 27.15
N LYS A 361 -3.56 -18.96 25.99
CA LYS A 361 -2.95 -20.10 25.27
C LYS A 361 -1.86 -19.71 24.26
N GLU A 362 -1.82 -18.46 23.77
CA GLU A 362 -0.91 -18.10 22.67
C GLU A 362 0.50 -17.65 23.12
N GLU A 363 0.68 -17.15 24.35
CA GLU A 363 2.01 -16.68 24.81
C GLU A 363 3.02 -17.80 25.11
N ILE A 364 2.59 -19.07 25.14
CA ILE A 364 3.47 -20.20 25.52
C ILE A 364 4.22 -20.80 24.31
N HIS A 365 3.80 -20.51 23.09
CA HIS A 365 4.46 -21.02 21.87
C HIS A 365 5.52 -20.07 21.29
N SER A 366 6.44 -19.62 22.13
CA SER A 366 7.73 -19.10 21.67
C SER A 366 8.55 -20.28 21.13
N GLY A 367 8.40 -20.60 19.84
CA GLY A 367 9.25 -21.56 19.15
C GLY A 367 10.73 -21.27 19.44
N VAL A 368 11.46 -22.31 19.83
CA VAL A 368 12.90 -22.22 20.07
C VAL A 368 13.56 -21.94 18.71
N CYS A 369 13.77 -20.67 18.38
CA CYS A 369 14.60 -20.27 17.24
C CYS A 369 16.04 -20.70 17.58
N THR A 370 16.48 -21.82 16.99
CA THR A 370 17.82 -22.41 17.19
C THR A 370 18.89 -21.86 16.26
N GLU A 371 18.64 -20.78 15.53
CA GLU A 371 19.68 -20.10 14.76
C GLU A 371 19.86 -18.68 15.27
N ASP A 372 21.00 -18.46 15.92
CA ASP A 372 21.51 -17.15 16.32
C ASP A 372 21.81 -16.33 15.05
N LEU A 373 20.76 -15.85 14.37
CA LEU A 373 20.88 -14.70 13.49
C LEU A 373 21.48 -13.57 14.33
N PRO A 374 22.50 -12.85 13.84
CA PRO A 374 23.26 -11.89 14.63
C PRO A 374 22.45 -10.61 14.90
N PHE A 375 21.41 -10.75 15.71
CA PHE A 375 20.57 -9.72 16.34
C PHE A 375 19.42 -9.17 15.47
N PRO A 376 18.17 -9.56 15.76
CA PRO A 376 17.04 -8.83 15.24
C PRO A 376 16.89 -7.44 15.90
N HIS A 377 16.88 -6.38 15.10
CA HIS A 377 16.88 -4.98 15.55
C HIS A 377 15.53 -4.48 16.10
N GLY A 378 14.48 -5.27 16.01
CA GLY A 378 13.13 -4.86 16.42
C GLY A 378 12.89 -4.94 17.94
N PRO A 379 12.16 -3.98 18.55
CA PRO A 379 11.70 -4.06 19.95
C PRO A 379 10.94 -5.35 20.30
N GLU A 380 10.33 -5.98 19.31
CA GLU A 380 9.59 -7.24 19.41
C GLU A 380 10.45 -8.46 19.73
N LEU A 381 11.77 -8.35 19.55
CA LEU A 381 12.71 -9.42 19.83
C LEU A 381 13.62 -9.07 21.03
N CYS A 382 13.58 -7.82 21.50
CA CYS A 382 14.26 -7.38 22.71
C CYS A 382 13.53 -7.84 23.98
N ARG A 383 14.19 -8.66 24.80
CA ARG A 383 13.64 -9.17 26.08
C ARG A 383 13.31 -8.03 27.04
N THR A 384 14.12 -6.98 27.07
CA THR A 384 13.88 -5.79 27.90
C THR A 384 12.62 -5.06 27.46
N CYS A 385 12.46 -4.82 26.16
CA CYS A 385 11.27 -4.15 25.63
C CYS A 385 9.99 -4.98 25.87
N LYS A 386 10.08 -6.32 25.76
CA LYS A 386 8.98 -7.21 26.15
C LYS A 386 8.62 -7.11 27.64
N LEU A 387 9.62 -7.07 28.52
CA LEU A 387 9.43 -7.10 29.97
C LEU A 387 9.03 -5.75 30.58
N ILE A 388 9.65 -4.65 30.13
CA ILE A 388 9.71 -3.40 30.91
C ILE A 388 8.57 -2.43 30.64
N GLY A 389 7.76 -2.65 29.60
CA GLY A 389 6.40 -2.12 29.68
C GLY A 389 5.80 -1.52 28.44
N SER A 390 6.11 -1.99 27.24
CA SER A 390 5.44 -1.43 26.06
C SER A 390 4.40 -2.38 25.46
N ALA A 391 4.59 -3.70 25.42
CA ALA A 391 3.62 -4.57 24.74
C ALA A 391 2.18 -4.37 25.21
N SER A 392 1.90 -4.59 26.50
CA SER A 392 0.55 -4.42 27.06
C SER A 392 0.01 -2.99 26.96
N LYS A 393 0.86 -1.99 27.24
CA LYS A 393 0.46 -0.58 27.22
C LYS A 393 0.18 -0.08 25.80
N VAL A 394 1.05 -0.41 24.85
CA VAL A 394 0.87 -0.12 23.41
C VAL A 394 -0.39 -0.79 22.93
N ARG A 395 -0.59 -2.05 23.30
CA ARG A 395 -1.79 -2.80 23.00
C ARG A 395 -3.06 -2.13 23.52
N THR A 396 -3.06 -1.63 24.75
CA THR A 396 -4.18 -0.86 25.30
C THR A 396 -4.41 0.42 24.49
N ARG A 397 -3.35 1.19 24.20
CA ARG A 397 -3.43 2.43 23.43
C ARG A 397 -3.98 2.21 22.02
N GLU A 398 -3.61 1.12 21.35
CA GLU A 398 -4.18 0.72 20.06
C GLU A 398 -5.70 0.52 20.14
N LEU A 399 -6.18 -0.18 21.17
CA LEU A 399 -7.62 -0.39 21.38
C LEU A 399 -8.32 0.92 21.72
N GLU A 400 -7.76 1.74 22.61
CA GLU A 400 -8.29 3.07 22.97
C GLU A 400 -8.39 3.98 21.74
N ALA A 401 -7.34 3.99 20.92
CA ALA A 401 -7.28 4.77 19.70
C ALA A 401 -8.31 4.31 18.66
N SER A 402 -8.41 3.00 18.45
CA SER A 402 -9.41 2.40 17.58
C SER A 402 -10.83 2.71 18.07
N LEU A 403 -11.10 2.65 19.37
CA LEU A 403 -12.39 3.00 19.96
C LEU A 403 -12.70 4.48 19.73
N ALA A 404 -11.74 5.38 19.96
CA ALA A 404 -11.90 6.82 19.73
C ALA A 404 -12.21 7.15 18.27
N LEU A 405 -11.46 6.59 17.31
CA LEU A 405 -11.73 6.71 15.88
C LEU A 405 -13.11 6.15 15.51
N ALA A 406 -13.44 4.95 15.98
CA ALA A 406 -14.73 4.31 15.73
C ALA A 406 -15.90 5.13 16.28
N ARG A 407 -15.74 5.86 17.39
CA ARG A 407 -16.79 6.73 17.92
C ARG A 407 -17.08 7.91 16.98
N LYS A 408 -16.07 8.41 16.26
CA LYS A 408 -16.21 9.57 15.37
C LYS A 408 -16.57 9.18 13.93
N ILE A 409 -15.93 8.15 13.39
CA ILE A 409 -16.16 7.66 12.03
C ILE A 409 -17.08 6.43 12.10
N LYS A 410 -18.37 6.64 11.87
CA LYS A 410 -19.42 5.61 12.11
C LYS A 410 -19.37 4.43 11.15
N THR A 411 -18.79 4.60 9.97
CA THR A 411 -18.69 3.56 8.94
C THR A 411 -17.56 2.57 9.18
N LEU A 412 -16.61 2.88 10.07
CA LEU A 412 -15.48 2.00 10.35
C LEU A 412 -15.93 0.65 10.92
N ARG A 413 -15.39 -0.40 10.34
CA ARG A 413 -15.46 -1.82 10.71
C ARG A 413 -14.14 -2.33 11.24
N THR A 414 -13.03 -1.86 10.66
CA THR A 414 -11.68 -2.22 11.12
C THR A 414 -10.77 -0.99 11.21
N VAL A 415 -9.86 -1.02 12.18
CA VAL A 415 -8.75 -0.06 12.30
C VAL A 415 -7.47 -0.85 12.54
N GLY A 416 -6.46 -0.65 11.71
CA GLY A 416 -5.15 -1.25 11.88
C GLY A 416 -4.05 -0.23 12.20
N TRP A 417 -3.03 -0.71 12.90
CA TRP A 417 -1.87 0.05 13.33
C TRP A 417 -0.58 -0.71 13.00
N SER A 418 0.55 -0.03 12.92
CA SER A 418 1.85 -0.69 12.98
C SER A 418 2.24 -0.91 14.45
N SER A 419 2.72 -2.09 14.76
CA SER A 419 3.09 -2.51 16.11
C SER A 419 4.29 -3.43 16.05
N PHE A 420 5.27 -3.19 16.92
CA PHE A 420 6.31 -4.19 17.13
C PHE A 420 5.73 -5.41 17.87
N PHE A 421 4.73 -5.23 18.74
CA PHE A 421 4.24 -6.32 19.61
C PHE A 421 3.03 -7.06 19.04
N THR A 422 3.08 -7.42 17.75
CA THR A 422 2.05 -8.23 17.11
C THR A 422 1.93 -9.59 17.80
N SER A 423 0.70 -10.06 18.02
CA SER A 423 0.43 -11.41 18.53
C SER A 423 0.34 -12.45 17.41
N GLN A 424 0.22 -12.02 16.16
CA GLN A 424 0.01 -12.90 15.02
C GLN A 424 1.35 -13.32 14.42
N VAL A 425 1.61 -14.63 14.44
CA VAL A 425 2.61 -15.25 13.58
C VAL A 425 2.01 -15.31 12.19
N PHE A 426 2.67 -14.67 11.24
CA PHE A 426 2.19 -14.64 9.87
C PHE A 426 3.11 -15.44 8.96
N GLU A 427 2.51 -16.19 8.04
CA GLU A 427 3.23 -16.77 6.92
C GLU A 427 3.63 -15.68 5.92
N PRO A 428 4.83 -15.77 5.32
CA PRO A 428 5.26 -14.86 4.26
C PRO A 428 4.28 -14.90 3.09
N ASP A 429 3.69 -13.75 2.77
CA ASP A 429 2.82 -13.57 1.60
C ASP A 429 3.44 -12.49 0.70
N GLU A 430 3.94 -12.91 -0.46
CA GLU A 430 4.58 -12.03 -1.45
C GLU A 430 3.61 -11.02 -2.07
N ASN A 431 2.30 -11.27 -1.99
CA ASN A 431 1.29 -10.38 -2.54
C ASN A 431 0.92 -9.23 -1.59
N LYS A 432 1.33 -9.31 -0.33
CA LYS A 432 1.07 -8.23 0.64
C LYS A 432 2.06 -7.10 0.45
N VAL A 433 1.52 -5.91 0.25
CA VAL A 433 2.31 -4.68 0.09
C VAL A 433 2.40 -3.95 1.43
N GLY A 434 3.60 -3.46 1.76
CA GLY A 434 3.89 -2.72 2.99
C GLY A 434 4.46 -3.60 4.11
N ASP A 435 4.54 -3.04 5.31
CA ASP A 435 5.05 -3.71 6.52
C ASP A 435 3.94 -4.54 7.18
N TRP A 436 3.42 -5.49 6.43
CA TRP A 436 2.28 -6.30 6.85
C TRP A 436 2.59 -7.18 8.06
N ARG A 437 3.88 -7.48 8.32
CA ARG A 437 4.33 -8.29 9.46
C ARG A 437 4.07 -7.61 10.80
N ARG A 438 4.09 -6.28 10.81
CA ARG A 438 3.87 -5.45 12.00
C ARG A 438 2.45 -4.92 12.11
N ARG A 439 1.54 -5.36 11.24
CA ARG A 439 0.17 -4.88 11.26
C ARG A 439 -0.63 -5.55 12.39
N THR A 440 -1.18 -4.74 13.28
CA THR A 440 -2.31 -5.16 14.13
C THR A 440 -3.62 -4.69 13.51
N THR A 441 -4.71 -5.43 13.75
CA THR A 441 -6.05 -5.04 13.28
C THR A 441 -7.04 -5.18 14.42
N THR A 442 -7.77 -4.10 14.68
CA THR A 442 -8.85 -4.02 15.66
C THR A 442 -10.19 -4.05 14.94
N TYR A 443 -11.09 -4.92 15.40
CA TYR A 443 -12.44 -5.11 14.84
C TYR A 443 -13.48 -4.37 15.66
N ILE A 444 -14.35 -3.63 14.98
CA ILE A 444 -15.36 -2.77 15.58
C ILE A 444 -16.73 -3.44 15.48
N LEU A 445 -17.40 -3.61 16.62
CA LEU A 445 -18.82 -3.98 16.68
C LEU A 445 -19.64 -2.79 17.15
N ARG A 446 -20.75 -2.55 16.45
CA ARG A 446 -21.78 -1.59 16.84
C ARG A 446 -23.07 -2.34 17.09
N ALA A 447 -23.47 -2.46 18.34
CA ALA A 447 -24.69 -3.14 18.74
C ALA A 447 -25.36 -2.36 19.86
N ASN A 448 -26.69 -2.19 19.77
CA ASN A 448 -27.50 -1.52 20.79
C ASN A 448 -27.00 -0.10 21.15
N GLY A 449 -26.58 0.68 20.16
CA GLY A 449 -26.06 2.03 20.36
C GLY A 449 -24.66 2.11 20.99
N ARG A 450 -24.03 0.96 21.32
CA ARG A 450 -22.70 0.89 21.91
C ARG A 450 -21.66 0.50 20.86
N VAL A 451 -20.43 0.98 21.06
CA VAL A 451 -19.25 0.62 20.26
C VAL A 451 -18.34 -0.24 21.12
N ARG A 452 -17.95 -1.39 20.58
CA ARG A 452 -16.96 -2.30 21.17
C ARG A 452 -15.84 -2.54 20.18
N VAL A 453 -14.63 -2.67 20.70
CA VAL A 453 -13.45 -3.00 19.89
C VAL A 453 -12.68 -4.15 20.53
N ARG A 454 -12.14 -5.02 19.68
CA ARG A 454 -11.28 -6.15 20.08
C ARG A 454 -10.31 -6.52 18.96
N ARG A 455 -9.27 -7.30 19.27
CA ARG A 455 -8.25 -7.71 18.27
C ARG A 455 -8.66 -8.84 17.33
N ARG A 456 -9.71 -9.58 17.67
CA ARG A 456 -10.19 -10.72 16.89
C ARG A 456 -11.52 -10.41 16.18
N PRO A 457 -11.78 -10.99 14.99
CA PRO A 457 -13.08 -10.88 14.33
C PRO A 457 -14.21 -11.30 15.27
N TRP A 458 -15.39 -10.66 15.15
CA TRP A 458 -16.55 -10.86 16.04
C TRP A 458 -17.17 -12.26 15.99
#